data_AF-A6MK21-F1
#
_entry.id   AF-A6MK21-F1
#
_cell.length_a   1.000
_cell.length_b   1.000
_cell.length_c   1.000
_cell.angle_alpha   90.00
_cell.angle_beta   90.00
_cell.angle_gamma   90.00
#
_symmetry.space_group_name_H-M   'P 1'
#
loop_
_entity.id
_entity.type
_entity.pdbx_description
1 polymer ?
#
loop_
_entity_poly.entity_id
_entity_poly.type
_entity_poly.pdbx_seq_one_letter_code
_entity_poly.pdbx_strand_id
1 'polypeptide(L)'
;RNTLIIYLEKVSHSEEDCLSFKVHQYFNIELIQPGAVKVYAYYNLEESCTRFFHPEKEDGKLNKLCRDELCRCAEENCFMQKSGDKITQEERLDKACEPGVDYVYKTRLVKIQLSNDFDEYVMAIEQIIKSGTDEVQVGQQRTFISPIKCREALKLEKGKLYLMWGLSSDFWGEKPNISYIIGKDTWVEHWPEEDECQDEENQKQCQELGTFTENMVVYGCPN
;
A
#
# COMPACT_ATOMS: atom_id res chain seq x y z
N ARG A 1 3.86 31.81 11.30
CA ARG A 1 5.22 31.28 11.49
C ARG A 1 5.11 29.77 11.59
N ASN A 2 5.88 29.03 10.81
CA ASN A 2 5.92 27.56 10.78
C ASN A 2 6.88 26.97 11.81
N THR A 3 7.86 27.75 12.28
CA THR A 3 8.82 27.34 13.33
C THR A 3 8.69 28.23 14.56
N LEU A 4 8.70 27.61 15.74
CA LEU A 4 8.76 28.26 17.05
C LEU A 4 10.06 27.87 17.73
N ILE A 5 10.78 28.85 18.29
CA ILE A 5 11.99 28.63 19.07
C ILE A 5 11.75 29.19 20.46
N ILE A 6 11.97 28.36 21.48
CA ILE A 6 11.80 28.72 22.88
C ILE A 6 13.17 28.60 23.54
N TYR A 7 13.60 29.66 24.22
CA TYR A 7 14.83 29.66 25.01
C TYR A 7 14.48 29.46 26.47
N LEU A 8 15.05 28.44 27.09
CA LEU A 8 14.97 28.18 28.52
C LEU A 8 16.36 28.43 29.12
N GLU A 9 16.41 29.14 30.24
CA GLU A 9 17.68 29.46 30.91
C GLU A 9 18.33 28.21 31.51
N LYS A 10 17.52 27.28 32.01
CA LYS A 10 17.94 25.99 32.56
C LYS A 10 16.84 24.95 32.41
N VAL A 11 17.22 23.68 32.44
CA VAL A 11 16.32 22.52 32.51
C VAL A 11 16.78 21.64 33.67
N SER A 12 15.85 21.17 34.48
CA SER A 12 16.11 20.29 35.62
C SER A 12 16.60 18.92 35.15
N HIS A 13 17.54 18.34 35.91
CA HIS A 13 17.99 16.96 35.70
C HIS A 13 17.29 15.97 36.64
N SER A 14 16.45 16.47 37.55
CA SER A 14 15.80 15.69 38.62
C SER A 14 14.29 15.54 38.41
N GLU A 15 13.67 16.53 37.76
CA GLU A 15 12.22 16.61 37.58
C GLU A 15 11.90 16.98 36.12
N GLU A 16 10.70 16.62 35.65
CA GLU A 16 10.27 16.93 34.29
C GLU A 16 9.77 18.37 34.15
N ASP A 17 10.49 19.19 33.38
CA ASP A 17 10.05 20.54 33.04
C ASP A 17 9.11 20.53 31.83
N CYS A 18 7.84 20.93 32.03
CA CYS A 18 6.79 20.88 31.01
C CYS A 18 6.34 22.28 30.56
N LEU A 19 6.03 22.41 29.26
CA LEU A 19 5.39 23.59 28.67
C LEU A 19 4.31 23.17 27.68
N SER A 20 3.22 23.95 27.59
CA SER A 20 2.08 23.64 26.72
C SER A 20 1.54 24.90 26.06
N PHE A 21 1.13 24.78 24.80
CA PHE A 21 0.46 25.84 24.05
C PHE A 21 -0.57 25.26 23.09
N LYS A 22 -1.54 26.08 22.67
CA LYS A 22 -2.57 25.68 21.71
C LYS A 22 -2.10 25.93 20.29
N VAL A 23 -2.43 25.00 19.39
CA VAL A 23 -2.20 25.12 17.95
C VAL A 23 -3.54 24.98 17.25
N HIS A 24 -3.82 25.87 16.30
CA HIS A 24 -5.06 25.86 15.52
C HIS A 24 -4.75 25.63 14.04
N GLN A 25 -5.42 24.66 13.45
CA GLN A 25 -5.34 24.42 12.00
C GLN A 25 -6.15 25.49 11.27
N TYR A 26 -5.48 26.23 10.38
CA TYR A 26 -6.13 27.27 9.57
C TYR A 26 -6.66 26.73 8.23
N PHE A 27 -6.02 25.70 7.68
CA PHE A 27 -6.38 25.11 6.41
C PHE A 27 -6.52 23.59 6.55
N ASN A 28 -7.65 23.04 6.08
CA ASN A 28 -7.92 21.61 6.20
C ASN A 28 -7.27 20.85 5.04
N ILE A 29 -6.43 19.87 5.37
CA ILE A 29 -5.68 19.02 4.43
C ILE A 29 -5.73 17.60 4.99
N GLU A 30 -5.89 16.59 4.13
CA GLU A 30 -6.02 15.18 4.55
C GLU A 30 -4.71 14.60 5.11
N LEU A 31 -3.57 14.84 4.45
CA LEU A 31 -2.27 14.35 4.89
C LEU A 31 -1.45 15.48 5.50
N ILE A 32 -1.48 15.59 6.84
CA ILE A 32 -0.69 16.57 7.58
C ILE A 32 0.73 16.05 7.84
N GLN A 33 1.72 16.92 7.66
CA GLN A 33 3.10 16.58 7.99
C GLN A 33 3.29 16.55 9.51
N PRO A 34 3.97 15.53 10.07
CA PRO A 34 4.31 15.51 11.48
C PRO A 34 5.12 16.73 11.92
N GLY A 35 4.83 17.21 13.13
CA GLY A 35 5.62 18.24 13.77
C GLY A 35 6.87 17.64 14.42
N ALA A 36 7.94 18.44 14.55
CA ALA A 36 9.17 18.04 15.22
C ALA A 36 9.46 18.97 16.40
N VAL A 37 9.87 18.39 17.52
CA VAL A 37 10.41 19.09 18.69
C VAL A 37 11.86 18.67 18.83
N LYS A 38 12.77 19.63 18.77
CA LYS A 38 14.21 19.42 18.94
C LYS A 38 14.69 20.18 20.17
N VAL A 39 15.36 19.48 21.07
CA VAL A 39 16.01 20.03 22.27
C VAL A 39 17.52 19.88 22.10
N TYR A 40 18.26 20.94 22.40
CA TYR A 40 19.72 20.97 22.36
C TYR A 40 20.25 22.01 23.34
N ALA A 41 21.47 21.81 23.83
CA ALA A 41 22.16 22.77 24.67
C ALA A 41 22.87 23.83 23.82
N TYR A 42 22.92 25.07 24.30
CA TYR A 42 23.56 26.17 23.58
C TYR A 42 25.04 25.91 23.26
N TYR A 43 25.77 25.28 24.18
CA TYR A 43 27.19 24.97 24.05
C TYR A 43 27.47 23.59 23.43
N ASN A 44 26.46 22.75 23.26
CA ASN A 44 26.62 21.41 22.68
C ASN A 44 25.47 21.12 21.70
N LEU A 45 25.64 21.59 20.46
CA LEU A 45 24.65 21.40 19.39
C LEU A 45 24.65 19.96 18.84
N GLU A 46 25.73 19.21 19.06
CA GLU A 46 25.86 17.82 18.63
C GLU A 46 24.99 16.90 19.50
N GLU A 47 24.93 17.17 20.81
CA GLU A 47 23.99 16.54 21.74
C GLU A 47 22.61 17.16 21.60
N SER A 48 21.82 16.60 20.67
CA SER A 48 20.44 16.99 20.48
C SER A 48 19.49 15.79 20.45
N CYS A 49 18.30 15.99 21.00
CA CYS A 49 17.23 15.00 20.95
C CYS A 49 16.08 15.57 20.13
N THR A 50 15.61 14.82 19.13
CA THR A 50 14.46 15.19 18.31
C THR A 50 13.36 14.16 18.46
N ARG A 51 12.13 14.62 18.72
CA ARG A 51 10.92 13.80 18.74
C ARG A 51 9.91 14.37 17.75
N PHE A 52 9.08 13.50 17.20
CA PHE A 52 8.00 13.88 16.30
C PHE A 52 6.67 13.74 17.02
N PHE A 53 5.66 14.48 16.57
CA PHE A 53 4.30 14.34 17.05
C PHE A 53 3.32 14.45 15.88
N HIS A 54 2.26 13.66 15.92
CA HIS A 54 1.18 13.65 14.94
C HIS A 54 -0.14 13.34 15.67
N PRO A 55 -1.26 14.02 15.36
CA PRO A 55 -2.54 13.81 16.04
C PRO A 55 -3.03 12.36 16.07
N GLU A 56 -2.76 11.62 14.99
CA GLU A 56 -3.22 10.23 14.81
C GLU A 56 -2.13 9.17 15.07
N LYS A 57 -0.86 9.57 15.31
CA LYS A 57 0.26 8.62 15.44
C LYS A 57 1.04 8.90 16.70
N GLU A 58 1.19 7.86 17.53
CA GLU A 58 1.77 7.95 18.87
C GLU A 58 3.22 8.47 18.86
N ASP A 59 4.08 7.96 17.97
CA ASP A 59 5.48 8.37 17.87
C ASP A 59 5.70 9.56 16.90
N GLY A 60 4.61 10.03 16.30
CA GLY A 60 4.59 11.08 15.29
C GLY A 60 5.36 10.74 14.01
N LYS A 61 5.80 9.49 13.81
CA LYS A 61 6.56 9.13 12.61
C LYS A 61 5.63 8.74 11.49
N LEU A 62 6.15 8.85 10.28
CA LEU A 62 5.46 8.36 9.11
C LEU A 62 5.51 6.82 9.09
N ASN A 63 4.40 6.21 8.69
CA ASN A 63 4.25 4.81 8.33
C ASN A 63 5.29 4.44 7.28
N LYS A 64 6.04 3.40 7.59
CA LYS A 64 7.07 2.85 6.72
C LYS A 64 6.92 1.34 6.69
N LEU A 65 7.19 0.76 5.53
CA LEU A 65 7.38 -0.67 5.37
C LEU A 65 8.87 -0.91 5.40
N CYS A 66 9.36 -1.73 6.34
CA CYS A 66 10.78 -2.04 6.44
C CYS A 66 10.97 -3.56 6.40
N ARG A 67 11.91 -4.01 5.58
CA ARG A 67 12.38 -5.40 5.54
C ARG A 67 13.89 -5.36 5.71
N ASP A 68 14.37 -5.91 6.82
CA ASP A 68 15.76 -5.78 7.27
C ASP A 68 16.18 -4.29 7.35
N GLU A 69 17.21 -3.88 6.63
CA GLU A 69 17.71 -2.49 6.59
C GLU A 69 17.02 -1.62 5.52
N LEU A 70 16.23 -2.22 4.63
CA LEU A 70 15.58 -1.50 3.54
C LEU A 70 14.19 -1.04 4.01
N CYS A 71 13.93 0.26 3.92
CA CYS A 71 12.64 0.84 4.27
C CYS A 71 12.06 1.65 3.11
N ARG A 72 10.75 1.59 2.94
CA ARG A 72 9.97 2.37 1.97
C ARG A 72 8.85 3.11 2.68
N CYS A 73 8.52 4.30 2.19
CA CYS A 73 7.38 5.06 2.70
C CYS A 73 6.07 4.31 2.45
N ALA A 74 5.20 4.28 3.46
CA ALA A 74 3.90 3.61 3.41
C ALA A 74 2.79 4.55 3.90
N GLU A 75 2.90 5.87 3.66
CA GLU A 75 1.85 6.84 4.00
C GLU A 75 0.66 6.83 3.05
N GLU A 76 0.87 6.30 1.85
CA GLU A 76 -0.10 6.35 0.78
C GLU A 76 -1.31 5.44 1.04
N ASN A 77 -2.32 5.55 0.18
CA ASN A 77 -3.49 4.68 0.23
C ASN A 77 -3.08 3.21 0.09
N CYS A 78 -3.87 2.33 0.68
CA CYS A 78 -3.54 0.91 0.78
C CYS A 78 -3.54 0.19 -0.57
N PHE A 79 -4.52 0.50 -1.41
CA PHE A 79 -4.68 -0.03 -2.76
C PHE A 79 -5.76 0.78 -3.49
N MET A 80 -5.83 0.63 -4.81
CA MET A 80 -6.97 1.09 -5.59
C MET A 80 -8.15 0.16 -5.32
N GLN A 81 -8.92 0.46 -4.26
CA GLN A 81 -10.17 -0.22 -3.98
C GLN A 81 -11.34 0.60 -4.52
N LYS A 82 -11.97 0.15 -5.61
CA LYS A 82 -13.29 0.64 -6.04
C LYS A 82 -14.38 -0.32 -5.55
N SER A 83 -14.43 -0.59 -4.25
CA SER A 83 -15.53 -1.36 -3.66
C SER A 83 -16.74 -0.44 -3.47
N GLY A 84 -17.63 -0.40 -4.46
CA GLY A 84 -18.93 0.28 -4.34
C GLY A 84 -19.50 0.86 -5.64
N ASP A 85 -18.63 1.24 -6.57
CA ASP A 85 -19.06 1.78 -7.87
C ASP A 85 -19.01 0.70 -8.94
N LYS A 86 -20.02 0.69 -9.84
CA LYS A 86 -20.06 -0.21 -11.00
C LYS A 86 -18.91 0.13 -11.94
N ILE A 87 -17.74 -0.46 -11.72
CA ILE A 87 -16.60 -0.34 -12.62
C ILE A 87 -17.01 -0.98 -13.95
N THR A 88 -17.03 -0.17 -15.01
CA THR A 88 -17.33 -0.70 -16.33
C THR A 88 -16.14 -1.50 -16.85
N GLN A 89 -16.40 -2.40 -17.78
CA GLN A 89 -15.34 -3.15 -18.46
C GLN A 89 -14.33 -2.22 -19.15
N GLU A 90 -14.80 -1.14 -19.77
CA GLU A 90 -13.97 -0.13 -20.43
C GLU A 90 -13.04 0.56 -19.43
N GLU A 91 -13.56 0.98 -18.26
CA GLU A 91 -12.71 1.57 -17.22
C GLU A 91 -11.63 0.59 -16.71
N ARG A 92 -11.96 -0.70 -16.54
CA ARG A 92 -10.96 -1.71 -16.15
C ARG A 92 -9.86 -1.84 -17.20
N LEU A 93 -10.25 -1.88 -18.49
CA LEU A 93 -9.32 -1.97 -19.61
C LEU A 93 -8.38 -0.77 -19.65
N ASP A 94 -8.93 0.44 -19.60
CA ASP A 94 -8.18 1.69 -19.63
C ASP A 94 -7.19 1.74 -18.47
N LYS A 95 -7.62 1.39 -17.25
CA LYS A 95 -6.75 1.35 -16.06
C LYS A 95 -5.65 0.31 -16.13
N ALA A 96 -5.93 -0.91 -16.59
CA ALA A 96 -4.92 -1.94 -16.76
C ALA A 96 -3.92 -1.63 -17.91
N CYS A 97 -4.32 -0.74 -18.81
CA CYS A 97 -3.52 -0.26 -19.93
C CYS A 97 -2.81 1.08 -19.69
N GLU A 98 -2.97 1.69 -18.51
CA GLU A 98 -2.26 2.93 -18.19
C GLU A 98 -0.73 2.75 -18.33
N PRO A 99 -0.03 3.74 -18.90
CA PRO A 99 1.42 3.72 -18.97
C PRO A 99 2.02 3.57 -17.56
N GLY A 100 2.74 2.47 -17.34
CA GLY A 100 3.33 2.14 -16.04
C GLY A 100 2.83 0.84 -15.45
N VAL A 101 1.61 0.39 -15.78
CA VAL A 101 1.11 -0.93 -15.35
C VAL A 101 1.98 -1.99 -16.00
N ASP A 102 2.80 -2.65 -15.18
CA ASP A 102 3.81 -3.59 -15.64
C ASP A 102 3.21 -4.97 -15.84
N TYR A 103 2.37 -5.41 -14.90
CA TYR A 103 1.80 -6.75 -14.90
C TYR A 103 0.30 -6.75 -14.62
N VAL A 104 -0.41 -7.74 -15.18
CA VAL A 104 -1.81 -8.02 -14.87
C VAL A 104 -1.97 -9.53 -14.72
N TYR A 105 -2.32 -9.99 -13.52
CA TYR A 105 -2.40 -11.40 -13.17
C TYR A 105 -3.73 -11.76 -12.54
N LYS A 106 -4.22 -12.95 -12.85
CA LYS A 106 -5.22 -13.64 -12.04
C LYS A 106 -4.47 -14.52 -11.05
N THR A 107 -4.73 -14.33 -9.77
CA THR A 107 -3.98 -14.99 -8.69
C THR A 107 -4.91 -15.66 -7.70
N ARG A 108 -4.41 -16.69 -7.01
CA ARG A 108 -5.11 -17.36 -5.91
C ARG A 108 -4.34 -17.16 -4.61
N LEU A 109 -5.02 -16.76 -3.54
CA LEU A 109 -4.37 -16.63 -2.24
C LEU A 109 -4.13 -17.99 -1.60
N VAL A 110 -2.86 -18.36 -1.40
CA VAL A 110 -2.45 -19.65 -0.83
C VAL A 110 -2.21 -19.56 0.67
N LYS A 111 -1.49 -18.53 1.11
CA LYS A 111 -1.08 -18.36 2.51
C LYS A 111 -1.03 -16.89 2.88
N ILE A 112 -1.46 -16.60 4.10
CA ILE A 112 -1.30 -15.29 4.74
C ILE A 112 -0.29 -15.46 5.88
N GLN A 113 0.71 -14.60 5.95
CA GLN A 113 1.67 -14.53 7.06
C GLN A 113 1.60 -13.13 7.65
N LEU A 114 1.02 -13.05 8.85
CA LEU A 114 0.87 -11.78 9.55
C LEU A 114 2.13 -11.51 10.37
N SER A 115 2.66 -10.29 10.27
CA SER A 115 3.78 -9.84 11.10
C SER A 115 3.46 -8.50 11.78
N ASN A 116 4.40 -8.01 12.59
CA ASN A 116 4.24 -6.74 13.31
C ASN A 116 4.52 -5.52 12.43
N ASP A 117 5.34 -5.66 11.39
CA ASP A 117 5.71 -4.55 10.50
C ASP A 117 4.86 -4.53 9.21
N PHE A 118 4.67 -5.70 8.59
CA PHE A 118 3.90 -5.87 7.36
C PHE A 118 3.33 -7.29 7.25
N ASP A 119 2.33 -7.45 6.40
CA ASP A 119 1.72 -8.74 6.10
C ASP A 119 2.19 -9.26 4.76
N GLU A 120 2.49 -10.56 4.69
CA GLU A 120 2.84 -11.26 3.46
C GLU A 120 1.68 -12.15 3.00
N TYR A 121 1.29 -11.97 1.74
CA TYR A 121 0.27 -12.72 1.04
C TYR A 121 0.94 -13.54 -0.06
N VAL A 122 1.04 -14.85 0.14
CA VAL A 122 1.59 -15.76 -0.87
C VAL A 122 0.49 -16.09 -1.86
N MET A 123 0.63 -15.57 -3.07
CA MET A 123 -0.30 -15.71 -4.18
C MET A 123 0.25 -16.70 -5.21
N ALA A 124 -0.56 -17.62 -5.69
CA ALA A 124 -0.24 -18.46 -6.85
C ALA A 124 -0.80 -17.81 -8.13
N ILE A 125 0.02 -17.71 -9.17
CA ILE A 125 -0.40 -17.11 -10.45
C ILE A 125 -1.18 -18.16 -11.24
N GLU A 126 -2.48 -17.96 -11.43
CA GLU A 126 -3.36 -18.87 -12.17
C GLU A 126 -3.38 -18.54 -13.66
N GLN A 127 -3.32 -17.25 -14.01
CA GLN A 127 -3.30 -16.80 -15.39
C GLN A 127 -2.51 -15.50 -15.52
N ILE A 128 -1.71 -15.42 -16.59
CA ILE A 128 -0.98 -14.22 -16.97
C ILE A 128 -1.79 -13.50 -18.05
N ILE A 129 -2.37 -12.35 -17.72
CA ILE A 129 -3.18 -11.54 -18.64
C ILE A 129 -2.27 -10.55 -19.38
N LYS A 130 -1.34 -9.93 -18.65
CA LYS A 130 -0.28 -9.07 -19.18
C LYS A 130 1.04 -9.47 -18.53
N SER A 131 2.00 -9.91 -19.35
CA SER A 131 3.36 -10.19 -18.90
C SER A 131 4.08 -8.89 -18.59
N GLY A 132 4.75 -8.85 -17.43
CA GLY A 132 5.54 -7.70 -16.99
C GLY A 132 7.03 -7.97 -17.02
N THR A 133 7.78 -7.16 -16.28
CA THR A 133 9.24 -7.22 -16.15
C THR A 133 9.71 -8.46 -15.37
N ASP A 134 8.87 -9.00 -14.50
CA ASP A 134 9.11 -10.27 -13.81
C ASP A 134 8.64 -11.46 -14.67
N GLU A 135 9.58 -12.33 -15.04
CA GLU A 135 9.32 -13.50 -15.88
C GLU A 135 8.71 -14.61 -15.02
N VAL A 136 7.40 -14.59 -14.88
CA VAL A 136 6.62 -15.54 -14.10
C VAL A 136 5.97 -16.60 -14.97
N GLN A 137 5.77 -17.78 -14.40
CA GLN A 137 5.03 -18.88 -15.02
C GLN A 137 3.72 -19.14 -14.28
N VAL A 138 2.74 -19.69 -15.00
CA VAL A 138 1.49 -20.17 -14.39
C VAL A 138 1.80 -21.26 -13.37
N GLY A 139 1.17 -21.17 -12.19
CA GLY A 139 1.39 -22.02 -11.02
C GLY A 139 2.52 -21.54 -10.09
N GLN A 140 3.35 -20.57 -10.52
CA GLN A 140 4.41 -20.03 -9.67
C GLN A 140 3.81 -19.20 -8.54
N GLN A 141 4.41 -19.30 -7.35
CA GLN A 141 4.05 -18.51 -6.19
C GLN A 141 4.87 -17.23 -6.13
N ARG A 142 4.19 -16.11 -5.82
CA ARG A 142 4.79 -14.81 -5.56
C ARG A 142 4.26 -14.24 -4.26
N THR A 143 5.13 -13.50 -3.56
CA THR A 143 4.78 -12.86 -2.30
C THR A 143 4.37 -11.42 -2.56
N PHE A 144 3.16 -11.08 -2.15
CA PHE A 144 2.65 -9.73 -2.09
C PHE A 144 2.75 -9.23 -0.65
N ILE A 145 3.23 -8.00 -0.45
CA ILE A 145 3.50 -7.43 0.86
C ILE A 145 2.60 -6.22 1.06
N SER A 146 1.87 -6.16 2.16
CA SER A 146 1.05 -4.99 2.51
C SER A 146 1.41 -4.42 3.88
N PRO A 147 1.42 -3.09 4.06
CA PRO A 147 1.58 -2.48 5.37
C PRO A 147 0.50 -2.93 6.36
N ILE A 148 0.83 -3.06 7.64
CA ILE A 148 -0.11 -3.51 8.68
C ILE A 148 -1.39 -2.65 8.75
N LYS A 149 -1.29 -1.34 8.50
CA LYS A 149 -2.43 -0.41 8.48
C LYS A 149 -3.51 -0.80 7.44
N CYS A 150 -3.15 -1.58 6.43
CA CYS A 150 -4.01 -1.96 5.32
C CYS A 150 -4.73 -3.29 5.53
N ARG A 151 -4.47 -3.98 6.64
CA ARG A 151 -5.06 -5.28 6.97
C ARG A 151 -6.59 -5.23 7.00
N GLU A 152 -7.17 -4.19 7.58
CA GLU A 152 -8.62 -4.02 7.66
C GLU A 152 -9.28 -3.65 6.33
N ALA A 153 -8.54 -3.02 5.41
CA ALA A 153 -9.06 -2.62 4.11
C ALA A 153 -9.00 -3.78 3.08
N LEU A 154 -7.88 -4.53 3.06
CA LEU A 154 -7.65 -5.60 2.08
C LEU A 154 -8.52 -6.84 2.30
N LYS A 155 -8.67 -7.29 3.56
CA LYS A 155 -9.45 -8.48 3.97
C LYS A 155 -9.38 -9.64 2.97
N LEU A 156 -8.18 -9.98 2.51
CA LEU A 156 -7.98 -11.07 1.56
C LEU A 156 -8.26 -12.42 2.23
N GLU A 157 -8.97 -13.28 1.51
CA GLU A 157 -9.42 -14.58 2.00
C GLU A 157 -8.63 -15.71 1.35
N LYS A 158 -8.18 -16.66 2.17
CA LYS A 158 -7.40 -17.80 1.70
C LYS A 158 -8.26 -18.70 0.82
N GLY A 159 -7.71 -19.11 -0.33
CA GLY A 159 -8.35 -19.99 -1.30
C GLY A 159 -9.05 -19.23 -2.44
N LYS A 160 -9.43 -17.98 -2.22
CA LYS A 160 -10.14 -17.13 -3.18
C LYS A 160 -9.20 -16.62 -4.28
N LEU A 161 -9.82 -16.23 -5.40
CA LEU A 161 -9.16 -15.68 -6.58
C LEU A 161 -9.23 -14.15 -6.58
N TYR A 162 -8.18 -13.51 -7.07
CA TYR A 162 -8.07 -12.07 -7.15
C TYR A 162 -7.44 -11.64 -8.48
N LEU A 163 -8.02 -10.62 -9.09
CA LEU A 163 -7.40 -9.88 -10.18
C LEU A 163 -6.46 -8.82 -9.59
N MET A 164 -5.19 -8.90 -9.96
CA MET A 164 -4.17 -8.00 -9.44
C MET A 164 -3.31 -7.42 -10.56
N TRP A 165 -3.08 -6.12 -10.50
CA TRP A 165 -2.11 -5.45 -11.36
C TRP A 165 -1.42 -4.33 -10.60
N GLY A 166 -0.25 -3.94 -11.08
CA GLY A 166 0.55 -2.90 -10.46
C GLY A 166 1.73 -2.46 -11.30
N LEU A 167 2.57 -1.63 -10.70
CA LEU A 167 3.73 -1.01 -11.35
C LEU A 167 5.00 -1.80 -11.03
N SER A 168 5.99 -1.75 -11.93
CA SER A 168 7.32 -2.33 -11.67
C SER A 168 8.10 -1.59 -10.57
N SER A 169 7.72 -0.33 -10.29
CA SER A 169 8.27 0.43 -9.16
C SER A 169 7.93 -0.20 -7.81
N ASP A 170 6.89 -1.04 -7.74
CA ASP A 170 6.45 -1.70 -6.50
C ASP A 170 7.11 -3.06 -6.27
N PHE A 171 8.08 -3.41 -7.12
CA PHE A 171 8.92 -4.58 -6.89
C PHE A 171 9.91 -4.30 -5.76
N TRP A 172 9.98 -5.24 -4.83
CA TRP A 172 10.92 -5.24 -3.73
C TRP A 172 11.85 -6.45 -3.84
N GLY A 173 13.15 -6.18 -3.80
CA GLY A 173 14.19 -7.21 -3.86
C GLY A 173 14.74 -7.41 -5.27
N GLU A 174 15.60 -8.41 -5.42
CA GLU A 174 16.26 -8.74 -6.68
C GLU A 174 15.80 -10.11 -7.21
N LYS A 175 15.89 -10.31 -8.54
CA LYS A 175 15.61 -11.61 -9.16
C LYS A 175 16.54 -12.68 -8.54
N PRO A 176 16.03 -13.89 -8.20
CA PRO A 176 14.68 -14.39 -8.47
C PRO A 176 13.63 -14.06 -7.39
N ASN A 177 14.03 -13.49 -6.26
CA ASN A 177 13.21 -13.32 -5.05
C ASN A 177 12.47 -11.96 -5.01
N ILE A 178 11.84 -11.60 -6.13
CA ILE A 178 11.00 -10.39 -6.20
C ILE A 178 9.73 -10.60 -5.38
N SER A 179 9.43 -9.62 -4.52
CA SER A 179 8.15 -9.46 -3.82
C SER A 179 7.43 -8.22 -4.34
N TYR A 180 6.10 -8.23 -4.31
CA TYR A 180 5.26 -7.16 -4.85
C TYR A 180 4.66 -6.36 -3.70
N ILE A 181 4.88 -5.06 -3.63
CA ILE A 181 4.27 -4.23 -2.58
C ILE A 181 2.86 -3.85 -3.01
N ILE A 182 1.87 -4.08 -2.15
CA ILE A 182 0.53 -3.56 -2.31
C ILE A 182 0.52 -2.13 -1.75
N GLY A 183 0.37 -1.15 -2.64
CA GLY A 183 0.26 0.27 -2.32
C GLY A 183 -0.81 0.95 -3.16
N LYS A 184 -0.84 2.29 -3.14
CA LYS A 184 -1.90 3.11 -3.77
C LYS A 184 -2.13 2.83 -5.26
N ASP A 185 -1.10 2.35 -5.97
CA ASP A 185 -1.13 2.11 -7.42
C ASP A 185 -1.37 0.62 -7.74
N THR A 186 -1.50 -0.24 -6.72
CA THR A 186 -1.84 -1.64 -6.88
C THR A 186 -3.36 -1.80 -6.92
N TRP A 187 -3.85 -2.49 -7.94
CA TRP A 187 -5.25 -2.88 -8.03
C TRP A 187 -5.45 -4.28 -7.45
N VAL A 188 -6.51 -4.44 -6.67
CA VAL A 188 -6.90 -5.73 -6.10
C VAL A 188 -8.42 -5.84 -6.17
N GLU A 189 -8.92 -6.81 -6.93
CA GLU A 189 -10.35 -7.08 -7.09
C GLU A 189 -10.63 -8.57 -6.88
N HIS A 190 -11.67 -8.90 -6.08
CA HIS A 190 -12.12 -10.27 -5.89
C HIS A 190 -12.64 -10.83 -7.22
N TRP A 191 -12.16 -12.02 -7.58
CA TRP A 191 -12.62 -12.76 -8.74
C TRP A 191 -13.50 -13.92 -8.25
N PRO A 192 -14.83 -13.88 -8.46
CA PRO A 192 -15.71 -14.93 -7.97
C PRO A 192 -15.40 -16.30 -8.61
N GLU A 193 -15.46 -17.36 -7.82
CA GLU A 193 -15.31 -18.74 -8.32
C GLU A 193 -16.53 -19.18 -9.15
N GLU A 194 -16.40 -20.29 -9.89
CA GLU A 194 -17.45 -20.75 -10.83
C GLU A 194 -18.80 -21.02 -10.16
N ASP A 195 -18.78 -21.45 -8.91
CA ASP A 195 -19.93 -21.64 -8.04
C ASP A 195 -20.54 -20.30 -7.61
N GLU A 196 -19.71 -19.33 -7.19
CA GLU A 196 -20.15 -17.98 -6.82
C GLU A 196 -20.72 -17.21 -8.02
N CYS A 197 -20.27 -17.50 -9.24
CA CYS A 197 -20.80 -16.91 -10.46
C CYS A 197 -22.24 -17.36 -10.78
N GLN A 198 -22.79 -18.37 -10.09
CA GLN A 198 -24.20 -18.75 -10.24
C GLN A 198 -25.14 -17.75 -9.57
N ASP A 199 -24.65 -17.02 -8.55
CA ASP A 199 -25.43 -16.03 -7.83
C ASP A 199 -25.69 -14.79 -8.70
N GLU A 200 -26.94 -14.31 -8.72
CA GLU A 200 -27.36 -13.17 -9.56
C GLU A 200 -26.53 -11.90 -9.31
N GLU A 201 -26.00 -11.73 -8.10
CA GLU A 201 -25.15 -10.60 -7.72
C GLU A 201 -23.78 -10.62 -8.43
N ASN A 202 -23.22 -11.82 -8.65
CA ASN A 202 -21.86 -12.00 -9.18
C ASN A 202 -21.83 -12.29 -10.68
N GLN A 203 -22.94 -12.76 -11.27
CA GLN A 203 -23.03 -13.10 -12.70
C GLN A 203 -22.47 -12.00 -13.60
N LYS A 204 -22.83 -10.74 -13.34
CA LYS A 204 -22.36 -9.59 -14.10
C LYS A 204 -20.85 -9.38 -13.98
N GLN A 205 -20.32 -9.51 -12.77
CA GLN A 205 -18.88 -9.33 -12.52
C GLN A 205 -18.07 -10.44 -13.22
N CYS A 206 -18.51 -11.70 -13.13
CA CYS A 206 -17.83 -12.82 -13.78
C CYS A 206 -17.76 -12.67 -15.30
N GLN A 207 -18.87 -12.23 -15.92
CA GLN A 207 -18.91 -11.96 -17.36
C GLN A 207 -17.94 -10.84 -17.74
N GLU A 208 -17.97 -9.71 -17.03
CA GLU A 208 -17.10 -8.56 -17.33
C GLU A 208 -15.62 -8.89 -17.16
N LEU A 209 -15.25 -9.61 -16.10
CA LEU A 209 -13.88 -10.05 -15.85
C LEU A 209 -13.39 -11.04 -16.91
N GLY A 210 -14.26 -11.94 -17.36
CA GLY A 210 -13.99 -12.86 -18.46
C GLY A 210 -13.72 -12.11 -19.77
N THR A 211 -14.62 -11.22 -20.18
CA THR A 211 -14.46 -10.45 -21.42
C THR A 211 -13.27 -9.48 -21.35
N PHE A 212 -12.99 -8.88 -20.19
CA PHE A 212 -11.77 -8.09 -19.98
C PHE A 212 -10.50 -8.91 -20.24
N THR A 213 -10.46 -10.14 -19.71
CA THR A 213 -9.31 -11.02 -19.86
C THR A 213 -9.10 -11.41 -21.32
N GLU A 214 -10.16 -11.81 -22.03
CA GLU A 214 -10.08 -12.11 -23.46
C GLU A 214 -9.61 -10.91 -24.27
N ASN A 215 -10.16 -9.72 -24.00
CA ASN A 215 -9.79 -8.51 -24.71
C ASN A 215 -8.32 -8.14 -24.51
N MET A 216 -7.82 -8.18 -23.27
CA MET A 216 -6.43 -7.87 -22.95
C MET A 216 -5.46 -8.86 -23.59
N VAL A 217 -5.78 -10.16 -23.57
CA VAL A 217 -4.90 -11.21 -24.12
C VAL A 217 -4.88 -11.18 -25.66
N VAL A 218 -6.03 -10.89 -26.30
CA VAL A 218 -6.16 -10.93 -27.77
C VAL A 218 -5.76 -9.61 -28.43
N TYR A 219 -6.25 -8.49 -27.91
CA TYR A 219 -6.10 -7.16 -28.52
C TYR A 219 -5.03 -6.31 -27.84
N GLY A 220 -4.62 -6.66 -26.62
CA GLY A 220 -3.69 -5.85 -25.83
C GLY A 220 -4.31 -4.52 -25.44
N CYS A 221 -3.46 -3.49 -25.35
CA CYS A 221 -3.88 -2.15 -24.99
C CYS A 221 -4.19 -1.30 -26.23
N PRO A 222 -5.35 -0.62 -26.28
CA PRO A 222 -5.60 0.42 -27.26
C PRO A 222 -4.55 1.54 -27.12
N ASN A 223 -4.11 2.10 -28.25
CA ASN A 223 -3.21 3.28 -28.26
C ASN A 223 -3.95 4.57 -27.95
#